data_AF-A0A935HSR2-F1
#
_entry.id   AF-A0A935HSR2-F1
#
_cell.length_a   1.000
_cell.length_b   1.000
_cell.length_c   1.000
_cell.angle_alpha   90.00
_cell.angle_beta   90.00
_cell.angle_gamma   90.00
#
_symmetry.space_group_name_H-M   'P 1'
#
loop_
_entity.id
_entity.type
_entity.pdbx_description
1 polymer ?
#
loop_
_entity_poly.entity_id
_entity_poly.type
_entity_poly.pdbx_seq_one_letter_code
_entity_poly.pdbx_strand_id
1 'polypeptide(L)'
;MKIYTDLRVRSFRKDSLYRQGRFEGNMRTRKAIDQGSEFGLDAHQILWVNEEFRQMKFLYDKAIPVPRPIANSGLVILMQLIGNEDNAAERLSDLDLEKQEAEEAFEQSLTILKNLIAAGRVHDFSSYNILWHEEKAILIDFPQVTEIRSNPHAKELLRRDIASSLNL
;
A
#
# COMPACT_ATOMS: atom_id res chain seq x y z
N MET A 1 5.75 -8.50 -10.82
CA MET A 1 4.29 -8.77 -10.84
C MET A 1 3.87 -9.20 -9.44
N LYS A 2 2.80 -8.62 -8.88
CA LYS A 2 2.26 -8.98 -7.55
C LYS A 2 1.02 -9.86 -7.75
N ILE A 3 1.02 -11.05 -7.15
CA ILE A 3 -0.08 -12.03 -7.21
C ILE A 3 -0.65 -12.18 -5.81
N TYR A 4 -1.97 -12.07 -5.67
CA TYR A 4 -2.64 -12.25 -4.39
C TYR A 4 -3.20 -13.67 -4.27
N THR A 5 -2.83 -14.34 -3.18
CA THR A 5 -3.39 -15.64 -2.82
C THR A 5 -4.82 -15.49 -2.38
N ASP A 6 -5.65 -16.45 -2.77
CA ASP A 6 -7.05 -16.56 -2.37
C ASP A 6 -7.26 -16.36 -0.86
N LEU A 7 -8.21 -15.50 -0.49
CA LEU A 7 -8.54 -15.23 0.92
C LEU A 7 -8.97 -16.50 1.68
N ARG A 8 -9.53 -17.50 1.00
CA ARG A 8 -9.94 -18.79 1.59
C ARG A 8 -8.77 -19.61 2.11
N VAL A 9 -7.57 -19.43 1.52
CA VAL A 9 -6.37 -20.20 1.88
C VAL A 9 -5.65 -19.59 3.09
N ARG A 10 -5.84 -18.29 3.37
CA ARG A 10 -5.32 -17.65 4.58
C ARG A 10 -6.27 -17.89 5.74
N SER A 11 -5.83 -18.64 6.75
CA SER A 11 -6.56 -18.84 8.00
C SER A 11 -6.96 -17.49 8.62
N PHE A 12 -8.24 -17.14 8.49
CA PHE A 12 -8.84 -15.88 8.92
C PHE A 12 -8.63 -15.64 10.43
N ARG A 13 -7.67 -14.78 10.78
CA ARG A 13 -7.64 -14.10 12.09
C ARG A 13 -7.65 -12.59 11.84
N LYS A 14 -8.82 -11.99 12.11
CA LYS A 14 -9.11 -10.54 12.21
C LYS A 14 -9.07 -9.68 10.94
N ASP A 15 -10.07 -9.85 10.05
CA ASP A 15 -10.31 -8.93 8.91
C ASP A 15 -11.59 -8.08 9.03
N SER A 16 -12.25 -8.07 10.20
CA SER A 16 -13.49 -7.31 10.40
C SER A 16 -13.32 -5.79 10.24
N LEU A 17 -12.09 -5.26 10.37
CA LEU A 17 -11.78 -3.83 10.27
C LEU A 17 -11.71 -3.30 8.84
N TYR A 18 -11.57 -4.16 7.82
CA TYR A 18 -11.44 -3.73 6.42
C TYR A 18 -12.77 -3.70 5.64
N ARG A 19 -13.86 -4.19 6.24
CA ARG A 19 -15.17 -4.35 5.57
C ARG A 19 -16.00 -3.07 5.47
N GLN A 20 -15.60 -1.99 6.14
CA GLN A 20 -16.38 -0.75 6.19
C GLN A 20 -15.79 0.32 5.28
N GLY A 21 -16.59 0.76 4.29
CA GLY A 21 -16.44 2.07 3.65
C GLY A 21 -16.00 2.12 2.19
N ARG A 22 -15.73 0.99 1.51
CA ARG A 22 -15.11 1.01 0.16
C ARG A 22 -15.81 0.11 -0.87
N PHE A 23 -17.14 0.20 -0.96
CA PHE A 23 -17.90 -0.59 -1.92
C PHE A 23 -18.60 0.27 -2.98
N GLU A 24 -18.01 0.31 -4.19
CA GLU A 24 -18.62 0.85 -5.41
C GLU A 24 -19.14 -0.31 -6.28
N GLY A 25 -20.27 -0.92 -5.90
CA GLY A 25 -20.86 -2.00 -6.68
C GLY A 25 -22.37 -2.14 -6.45
N ASN A 26 -22.99 -3.15 -7.05
CA ASN A 26 -24.43 -3.37 -6.92
C ASN A 26 -24.83 -3.90 -5.53
N MET A 27 -26.08 -3.69 -5.14
CA MET A 27 -26.60 -4.09 -3.82
C MET A 27 -26.47 -5.61 -3.54
N ARG A 28 -26.51 -6.45 -4.58
CA ARG A 28 -26.39 -7.91 -4.45
C ARG A 28 -24.98 -8.32 -4.03
N THR A 29 -23.96 -7.76 -4.67
CA THR A 29 -22.57 -8.00 -4.33
C THR A 29 -22.25 -7.45 -2.95
N ARG A 30 -22.76 -6.28 -2.57
CA ARG A 30 -22.63 -5.76 -1.20
C ARG A 30 -23.19 -6.74 -0.17
N LYS A 31 -24.43 -7.21 -0.38
CA LYS A 31 -25.07 -8.18 0.51
C LYS A 31 -24.27 -9.49 0.60
N ALA A 32 -23.73 -9.97 -0.52
CA ALA A 32 -22.92 -11.18 -0.56
C ALA A 32 -21.60 -11.04 0.24
N ILE A 33 -20.97 -9.86 0.20
CA ILE A 33 -19.80 -9.48 1.00
C ILE A 33 -20.17 -9.43 2.49
N ASP A 34 -21.26 -8.74 2.83
CA ASP A 34 -21.74 -8.59 4.21
C ASP A 34 -22.08 -9.95 4.83
N GLN A 35 -22.63 -10.87 4.03
CA GLN A 35 -22.95 -12.24 4.43
C GLN A 35 -21.73 -13.18 4.46
N GLY A 36 -20.57 -12.75 3.96
CA GLY A 36 -19.37 -13.58 3.89
C GLY A 36 -19.51 -14.81 3.00
N SER A 37 -20.41 -14.76 2.00
CA SER A 37 -20.57 -15.85 1.03
C SER A 37 -19.29 -16.03 0.20
N GLU A 38 -19.09 -17.21 -0.39
CA GLU A 38 -17.91 -17.49 -1.21
C GLU A 38 -17.74 -16.48 -2.37
N PHE A 39 -18.83 -16.21 -3.10
CA PHE A 39 -18.87 -15.15 -4.11
C PHE A 39 -18.55 -13.76 -3.53
N GLY A 40 -19.00 -13.48 -2.30
CA GLY A 40 -18.70 -12.24 -1.60
C GLY A 40 -17.22 -12.09 -1.26
N LEU A 41 -16.56 -13.17 -0.83
CA LEU A 41 -15.12 -13.17 -0.56
C LEU A 41 -14.31 -12.93 -1.83
N ASP A 42 -14.65 -13.63 -2.92
CA ASP A 42 -14.00 -13.45 -4.23
C ASP A 42 -14.17 -12.01 -4.74
N ALA A 43 -15.40 -11.49 -4.69
CA ALA A 43 -15.70 -10.12 -5.12
C ALA A 43 -14.97 -9.07 -4.27
N HIS A 44 -14.93 -9.26 -2.95
CA HIS A 44 -14.20 -8.38 -2.04
C HIS A 44 -12.71 -8.36 -2.36
N GLN A 45 -12.11 -9.52 -2.62
CA GLN A 45 -10.69 -9.61 -2.92
C GLN A 45 -10.34 -8.87 -4.23
N ILE A 46 -11.13 -9.05 -5.29
CA ILE A 46 -10.94 -8.35 -6.55
C ILE A 46 -11.07 -6.83 -6.37
N LEU A 47 -12.09 -6.38 -5.62
CA LEU A 47 -12.28 -4.95 -5.34
C LEU A 47 -11.09 -4.36 -4.58
N TRP A 48 -10.53 -5.11 -3.64
CA TRP A 48 -9.37 -4.68 -2.87
C TRP A 48 -8.10 -4.59 -3.74
N VAL A 49 -7.85 -5.56 -4.63
CA VAL A 49 -6.73 -5.48 -5.59
C VAL A 49 -6.91 -4.31 -6.57
N ASN A 50 -8.14 -4.08 -7.04
CA ASN A 50 -8.44 -2.92 -7.89
C ASN A 50 -8.17 -1.60 -7.16
N GLU A 51 -8.56 -1.51 -5.90
CA GLU A 51 -8.30 -0.33 -5.09
C GLU A 51 -6.80 -0.09 -4.87
N GLU A 52 -6.03 -1.13 -4.58
CA GLU A 52 -4.58 -1.01 -4.45
C GLU A 52 -3.95 -0.46 -5.74
N PHE A 53 -4.37 -0.97 -6.90
CA PHE A 53 -3.92 -0.46 -8.19
C PHE A 53 -4.32 1.01 -8.41
N ARG A 54 -5.56 1.39 -8.07
CA ARG A 54 -6.04 2.79 -8.16
C ARG A 54 -5.19 3.72 -7.32
N GLN A 55 -4.87 3.32 -6.10
CA GLN A 55 -4.07 4.12 -5.17
C GLN A 55 -2.62 4.23 -5.64
N MET A 56 -1.99 3.14 -6.09
CA MET A 56 -0.65 3.19 -6.69
C MET A 56 -0.61 4.13 -7.91
N LYS A 57 -1.63 4.07 -8.77
CA LYS A 57 -1.78 4.98 -9.91
C LYS A 57 -1.91 6.44 -9.50
N PHE A 58 -2.77 6.73 -8.53
CA PHE A 58 -2.93 8.07 -7.99
C PHE A 58 -1.61 8.64 -7.44
N LEU A 59 -0.84 7.84 -6.69
CA LEU A 59 0.43 8.27 -6.11
C LEU A 59 1.50 8.49 -7.19
N TYR A 60 1.57 7.61 -8.19
CA TYR A 60 2.46 7.75 -9.34
C TYR A 60 2.16 9.03 -10.12
N ASP A 61 0.89 9.31 -10.41
CA ASP A 61 0.44 10.52 -11.12
C ASP A 61 0.73 11.81 -10.33
N LYS A 62 0.94 11.70 -9.00
CA LYS A 62 1.37 12.79 -8.12
C LYS A 62 2.89 12.90 -7.98
N ALA A 63 3.65 12.15 -8.77
CA ALA A 63 5.12 12.09 -8.72
C ALA A 63 5.66 11.66 -7.34
N ILE A 64 4.88 10.92 -6.57
CA ILE A 64 5.37 10.28 -5.34
C ILE A 64 6.17 9.04 -5.76
N PRO A 65 7.40 8.84 -5.24
CA PRO A 65 8.23 7.66 -5.54
C PRO A 65 7.53 6.34 -5.18
N VAL A 66 6.93 5.71 -6.19
CA VAL A 66 6.28 4.40 -6.13
C VAL A 66 6.61 3.61 -7.40
N PRO A 67 6.51 2.27 -7.42
CA PRO A 67 6.63 1.50 -8.64
C PRO A 67 5.64 1.98 -9.71
N ARG A 68 6.11 2.16 -10.95
CA ARG A 68 5.21 2.55 -12.04
C ARG A 68 4.11 1.49 -12.24
N PRO A 69 2.82 1.86 -12.13
CA PRO A 69 1.71 0.96 -12.41
C PRO A 69 1.63 0.68 -13.92
N ILE A 70 1.40 -0.57 -14.30
CA ILE A 70 1.24 -0.97 -15.71
C ILE A 70 -0.19 -1.41 -15.98
N ALA A 71 -0.68 -2.43 -15.28
CA ALA A 71 -2.03 -2.97 -15.44
C ALA A 71 -2.44 -3.79 -14.21
N ASN A 72 -3.73 -4.07 -14.07
CA ASN A 72 -4.24 -5.05 -13.11
C ASN A 72 -5.33 -5.91 -13.75
N SER A 73 -5.48 -7.15 -13.29
CA SER A 73 -6.56 -8.05 -13.72
C SER A 73 -6.82 -9.10 -12.64
N GLY A 74 -8.08 -9.24 -12.22
CA GLY A 74 -8.47 -10.15 -11.15
C GLY A 74 -7.63 -9.94 -9.88
N LEU A 75 -6.81 -10.94 -9.54
CA LEU A 75 -5.95 -10.96 -8.36
C LEU A 75 -4.47 -10.69 -8.68
N VAL A 76 -4.20 -9.95 -9.77
CA VAL A 76 -2.83 -9.68 -10.24
C VAL A 76 -2.66 -8.19 -10.52
N ILE A 77 -1.53 -7.64 -10.06
CA ILE A 77 -1.04 -6.31 -10.42
C ILE A 77 0.30 -6.45 -11.15
N LEU A 78 0.37 -5.83 -12.34
CA LEU A 78 1.60 -5.63 -13.09
C LEU A 78 2.10 -4.19 -12.87
N MET A 79 3.36 -4.08 -12.46
CA MET A 79 4.04 -2.84 -12.11
C MET A 79 5.53 -2.98 -12.35
N GLN A 80 6.24 -1.86 -12.35
CA GLN A 80 7.70 -1.80 -12.43
C GLN A 80 8.37 -2.66 -11.36
N LEU A 81 9.41 -3.38 -11.76
CA LEU A 81 10.35 -4.00 -10.82
C LEU A 81 11.31 -2.91 -10.33
N ILE A 82 11.43 -2.77 -9.02
CA ILE A 82 12.47 -1.96 -8.39
C ILE A 82 13.57 -2.92 -7.98
N GLY A 83 14.78 -2.74 -8.51
CA GLY A 83 15.86 -3.71 -8.44
C GLY A 83 16.56 -3.88 -9.79
N ASN A 84 17.33 -4.95 -9.91
CA ASN A 84 18.04 -5.31 -11.15
C ASN A 84 17.36 -6.49 -11.86
N GLU A 85 17.96 -6.99 -12.94
CA GLU A 85 17.42 -8.09 -13.75
C GLU A 85 17.20 -9.38 -12.95
N ASP A 86 18.00 -9.60 -11.91
CA ASP A 86 18.03 -10.83 -11.14
C ASP A 86 17.28 -10.73 -9.81
N ASN A 87 17.23 -9.54 -9.20
CA ASN A 87 16.78 -9.35 -7.82
C ASN A 87 15.97 -8.08 -7.61
N ALA A 88 14.94 -8.18 -6.78
CA ALA A 88 14.25 -7.01 -6.24
C ALA A 88 15.18 -6.23 -5.30
N ALA A 89 14.99 -4.92 -5.23
CA ALA A 89 15.66 -4.08 -4.26
C ALA A 89 15.28 -4.46 -2.83
N GLU A 90 16.21 -4.22 -1.91
CA GLU A 90 16.03 -4.50 -0.49
C GLU A 90 15.22 -3.40 0.18
N ARG A 91 14.57 -3.75 1.29
CA ARG A 91 13.86 -2.79 2.13
C ARG A 91 14.86 -2.01 2.96
N LEU A 92 14.52 -0.77 3.32
CA LEU A 92 15.33 -0.01 4.28
C LEU A 92 15.52 -0.74 5.61
N SER A 93 14.54 -1.56 6.04
CA SER A 93 14.64 -2.36 7.27
C SER A 93 15.69 -3.46 7.22
N ASP A 94 16.08 -3.88 6.03
CA ASP A 94 16.91 -5.07 5.81
C ASP A 94 18.35 -4.68 5.42
N LEU A 95 18.63 -3.38 5.30
CA LEU A 95 19.92 -2.83 4.87
C LEU A 95 20.73 -2.26 6.03
N ASP A 96 22.03 -2.54 6.03
CA ASP A 96 23.02 -1.85 6.85
C ASP A 96 23.65 -0.72 6.02
N LEU A 97 23.03 0.47 6.05
CA LEU A 97 23.49 1.65 5.32
C LEU A 97 24.62 2.39 6.06
N GLU A 98 25.54 2.99 5.31
CA GLU A 98 26.46 3.96 5.88
C GLU A 98 25.71 5.18 6.39
N LYS A 99 26.29 5.88 7.37
CA LYS A 99 25.64 7.03 8.03
C LYS A 99 25.10 8.06 7.03
N GLN A 100 25.87 8.38 5.99
CA GLN A 100 25.46 9.36 4.99
C GLN A 100 24.25 8.87 4.18
N GLU A 101 24.28 7.62 3.70
CA GLU A 101 23.16 7.03 2.96
C GLU A 101 21.90 6.89 3.83
N ALA A 102 22.06 6.57 5.12
CA ALA A 102 20.95 6.52 6.06
C ALA A 102 20.29 7.89 6.26
N GLU A 103 21.09 8.96 6.39
CA GLU A 103 20.59 10.34 6.47
C GLU A 103 19.82 10.74 5.19
N GLU A 104 20.34 10.37 4.02
CA GLU A 104 19.68 10.62 2.73
C GLU A 104 18.37 9.83 2.58
N ALA A 105 18.38 8.54 2.94
CA ALA A 105 17.20 7.69 2.93
C ALA A 105 16.11 8.21 3.87
N PHE A 106 16.49 8.69 5.05
CA PHE A 106 15.59 9.29 6.02
C PHE A 106 14.92 10.56 5.46
N GLU A 107 15.70 11.49 4.90
CA GLU A 107 15.17 12.74 4.32
C GLU A 107 14.23 12.49 3.13
N GLN A 108 14.58 11.54 2.26
CA GLN A 108 13.72 11.14 1.15
C GLN A 108 12.42 10.50 1.67
N SER A 109 12.50 9.65 2.70
CA SER A 109 11.34 9.03 3.34
C SER A 109 10.41 10.07 3.95
N LEU A 110 10.94 11.06 4.67
CA LEU A 110 10.15 12.17 5.20
C LEU A 110 9.49 13.00 4.09
N THR A 111 10.17 13.18 2.95
CA THR A 111 9.62 13.86 1.79
C THR A 111 8.45 13.08 1.19
N ILE A 112 8.56 11.76 1.06
CA ILE A 112 7.46 10.88 0.64
C ILE A 112 6.27 11.02 1.58
N LEU A 113 6.49 10.95 2.90
CA LEU A 113 5.42 11.08 3.90
C LEU A 113 4.72 12.44 3.80
N LYS A 114 5.47 13.54 3.68
CA LYS A 114 4.90 14.89 3.48
C LYS A 114 4.03 14.94 2.22
N ASN A 115 4.49 14.37 1.11
CA ASN A 115 3.75 14.36 -0.15
C ASN A 115 2.49 13.50 -0.08
N LEU A 116 2.51 12.36 0.62
CA LEU A 116 1.32 11.54 0.89
C LEU A 116 0.25 12.35 1.63
N ILE A 117 0.64 13.02 2.72
CA ILE A 117 -0.26 13.83 3.55
C ILE A 117 -0.83 14.98 2.73
N ALA A 118 0.00 15.68 1.95
CA ALA A 118 -0.44 16.74 1.05
C ALA A 118 -1.42 16.25 -0.04
N ALA A 119 -1.24 15.01 -0.50
CA ALA A 119 -2.17 14.34 -1.42
C ALA A 119 -3.44 13.80 -0.73
N GLY A 120 -3.60 14.00 0.58
CA GLY A 120 -4.76 13.56 1.35
C GLY A 120 -4.79 12.05 1.58
N ARG A 121 -3.62 11.40 1.60
CA ARG A 121 -3.44 9.97 1.81
C ARG A 121 -2.67 9.70 3.10
N VAL A 122 -3.01 8.60 3.75
CA VAL A 122 -2.27 8.02 4.88
C VAL A 122 -1.89 6.60 4.51
N HIS A 123 -0.72 6.16 4.95
CA HIS A 123 -0.15 4.85 4.65
C HIS A 123 -0.03 4.02 5.95
N ASP A 124 0.64 2.87 5.88
CA ASP A 124 1.36 2.31 7.02
C ASP A 124 2.86 2.59 6.84
N PHE A 125 3.28 3.84 7.11
CA PHE A 125 4.60 4.32 6.74
C PHE A 125 5.68 3.77 7.69
N SER A 126 6.58 2.92 7.18
CA SER A 126 7.68 2.30 7.95
C SER A 126 8.83 1.88 7.03
N SER A 127 10.01 1.60 7.59
CA SER A 127 11.19 1.13 6.83
C SER A 127 10.94 -0.19 6.08
N TYR A 128 10.01 -1.02 6.57
CA TYR A 128 9.59 -2.26 5.91
C TYR A 128 8.83 -2.03 4.59
N ASN A 129 8.22 -0.85 4.43
CA ASN A 129 7.42 -0.48 3.27
C ASN A 129 8.15 0.48 2.32
N ILE A 130 9.46 0.64 2.48
CA ILE A 130 10.30 1.48 1.63
C ILE A 130 11.44 0.64 1.10
N LEU A 131 11.59 0.62 -0.22
CA LEU A 131 12.76 0.07 -0.88
C LEU A 131 13.83 1.15 -1.03
N TRP A 132 15.08 0.75 -0.90
CA TRP A 132 16.23 1.60 -1.23
C TRP A 132 16.93 1.05 -2.47
N HIS A 133 16.97 1.84 -3.53
CA HIS A 133 17.55 1.41 -4.80
C HIS A 133 18.12 2.59 -5.56
N GLU A 134 19.37 2.47 -6.01
CA GLU A 134 20.07 3.56 -6.73
C GLU A 134 19.95 4.90 -6.01
N GLU A 135 20.24 4.90 -4.70
CA GLU A 135 20.18 6.08 -3.82
C GLU A 135 18.78 6.73 -3.74
N LYS A 136 17.72 5.97 -3.99
CA LYS A 136 16.33 6.46 -3.96
C LYS A 136 15.45 5.63 -3.03
N ALA A 137 14.69 6.34 -2.21
CA ALA A 137 13.61 5.77 -1.41
C ALA A 137 12.35 5.60 -2.28
N ILE A 138 11.77 4.40 -2.29
CA ILE A 138 10.59 4.07 -3.09
C ILE A 138 9.57 3.38 -2.20
N LEU A 139 8.40 4.00 -2.05
CA LEU A 139 7.31 3.46 -1.23
C LEU A 139 6.65 2.27 -1.93
N ILE A 140 6.33 1.22 -1.16
CA ILE A 140 5.62 0.03 -1.61
C ILE A 140 4.49 -0.34 -0.64
N ASP A 141 3.67 -1.32 -1.06
CA ASP A 141 2.54 -1.90 -0.32
C ASP A 141 1.37 -0.94 -0.03
N PHE A 142 0.57 -0.69 -1.07
CA PHE A 142 -0.53 0.28 -1.04
C PHE A 142 -1.91 -0.16 -0.53
N PRO A 143 -2.19 -1.43 -0.10
CA PRO A 143 -3.55 -1.77 0.29
C PRO A 143 -4.00 -1.11 1.60
N GLN A 144 -3.05 -0.55 2.35
CA GLN A 144 -3.31 0.23 3.55
C GLN A 144 -3.50 1.73 3.26
N VAL A 145 -3.28 2.18 2.02
CA VAL A 145 -3.47 3.59 1.67
C VAL A 145 -4.95 3.94 1.86
N THR A 146 -5.20 4.92 2.72
CA THR A 146 -6.56 5.37 2.99
C THR A 146 -6.68 6.86 2.80
N GLU A 147 -7.79 7.29 2.20
CA GLU A 147 -8.06 8.72 2.08
C GLU A 147 -8.39 9.34 3.43
N ILE A 148 -7.76 10.46 3.74
CA ILE A 148 -7.91 11.14 5.04
C ILE A 148 -9.34 11.66 5.24
N ARG A 149 -9.98 12.11 4.16
CA ARG A 149 -11.27 12.81 4.22
C ARG A 149 -12.46 11.88 4.44
N SER A 150 -12.35 10.62 4.02
CA SER A 150 -13.45 9.64 4.06
C SER A 150 -13.30 8.60 5.18
N ASN A 151 -12.18 8.60 5.92
CA ASN A 151 -11.94 7.66 7.02
C ASN A 151 -12.03 8.35 8.40
N PRO A 152 -12.99 7.96 9.28
CA PRO A 152 -13.08 8.50 10.63
C PRO A 152 -11.83 8.21 11.51
N HIS A 153 -11.04 7.18 11.16
CA HIS A 153 -9.80 6.81 11.83
C HIS A 153 -8.53 7.46 11.21
N ALA A 154 -8.67 8.33 10.21
CA ALA A 154 -7.52 8.91 9.51
C ALA A 154 -6.53 9.63 10.43
N LYS A 155 -7.01 10.28 11.51
CA LYS A 155 -6.15 10.97 12.48
C LYS A 155 -5.29 10.01 13.31
N GLU A 156 -5.78 8.80 13.57
CA GLU A 156 -5.04 7.79 14.33
C GLU A 156 -3.96 7.13 13.46
N LEU A 157 -4.33 6.77 12.23
CA LEU A 157 -3.39 6.26 11.23
C LEU A 157 -2.27 7.27 10.95
N LEU A 158 -2.62 8.56 10.81
CA LEU A 158 -1.62 9.62 10.61
C LEU A 158 -0.65 9.74 11.79
N ARG A 159 -1.14 9.62 13.03
CA ARG A 159 -0.26 9.63 14.21
C ARG A 159 0.69 8.44 14.22
N ARG A 160 0.21 7.26 13.81
CA ARG A 160 1.04 6.06 13.70
C ARG A 160 2.13 6.22 12.63
N ASP A 161 1.78 6.77 11.48
CA ASP A 161 2.74 7.04 10.40
C ASP A 161 3.85 8.01 10.85
N ILE A 162 3.45 9.10 11.53
CA ILE A 162 4.42 10.06 12.09
C ILE A 162 5.31 9.37 13.13
N ALA A 163 4.74 8.61 14.06
CA ALA A 163 5.51 7.91 15.08
C ALA A 163 6.48 6.88 14.49
N SER A 164 6.07 6.16 13.45
CA SER A 164 6.90 5.16 12.77
C SER A 164 8.04 5.81 11.98
N SER A 165 7.79 6.98 11.37
CA SER A 165 8.84 7.75 10.68
C SER A 165 9.94 8.26 11.59
N LEU A 166 9.70 8.39 12.89
CA LEU A 166 10.72 8.80 13.87
C LEU A 166 11.68 7.67 14.26
N ASN A 167 11.37 6.43 13.84
CA ASN A 167 12.20 5.23 14.09
C ASN A 167 12.77 4.64 12.79
N LEU A 168 12.70 5.40 11.69
CA LEU A 168 13.47 5.15 10.47
C LEU A 168 14.95 5.45 10.72
#